data_AF-A0A645H943-F1
#
_entry.id   AF-A0A645H943-F1
#
_cell.length_a   1.000
_cell.length_b   1.000
_cell.length_c   1.000
_cell.angle_alpha   90.00
_cell.angle_beta   90.00
_cell.angle_gamma   90.00
#
_symmetry.space_group_name_H-M   'P 1'
#
loop_
_entity.id
_entity.type
_entity.pdbx_description
1 polymer ?
#
loop_
_entity_poly.entity_id
_entity_poly.type
_entity_poly.pdbx_seq_one_letter_code
_entity_poly.pdbx_strand_id
1 'polypeptide(L)'
;MIIGAIEVKARGEKNTNNTPIFRQMEIKEGMPHCINLLIHKGFWEIHKISVEENLIENSYKDMKKSLRYMMDENGWKRKVLYIAEKMFSKKFKIKASIYPKYINVTLDYLNKEHRRWNHPCNLNEVYYSDFDEIYEEAVKECSKMICSVIDYLNCKISAKEMTKIFPDKSYETGKLLKDYSKMQYYKCIFEKNVEN
;
A
#
# COMPACT_ATOMS: atom_id res chain seq x y z
N MET A 1 3.39 -0.81 5.75
CA MET A 1 4.40 -1.37 6.69
C MET A 1 3.84 -1.53 8.11
N ILE A 2 3.28 -0.48 8.73
CA ILE A 2 2.67 -0.55 10.08
C ILE A 2 1.33 -1.29 10.09
N ILE A 3 0.49 -1.15 9.05
CA ILE A 3 -0.82 -1.83 8.95
C ILE A 3 -0.67 -3.35 9.09
N GLY A 4 0.27 -3.98 8.38
CA GLY A 4 0.51 -5.42 8.52
C GLY A 4 0.96 -5.84 9.92
N ALA A 5 1.68 -4.97 10.64
CA ALA A 5 2.03 -5.22 12.03
C ALA A 5 0.80 -5.10 12.95
N ILE A 6 -0.09 -4.14 12.68
CA ILE A 6 -1.36 -3.97 13.41
C ILE A 6 -2.25 -5.20 13.20
N GLU A 7 -2.35 -5.69 11.96
CA GLU A 7 -3.14 -6.86 11.59
C GLU A 7 -2.65 -8.15 12.29
N VAL A 8 -1.33 -8.40 12.26
CA VAL A 8 -0.72 -9.52 12.99
C VAL A 8 -1.05 -9.45 14.48
N LYS A 9 -1.01 -8.25 15.07
CA LYS A 9 -1.38 -8.04 16.48
C LYS A 9 -2.87 -8.26 16.73
N ALA A 10 -3.74 -7.83 15.82
CA ALA A 10 -5.20 -8.02 15.91
C ALA A 10 -5.59 -9.51 15.91
N ARG A 11 -4.82 -10.35 15.21
CA ARG A 11 -4.98 -11.82 15.19
C ARG A 11 -4.52 -12.53 16.48
N GLY A 12 -4.18 -11.78 17.52
CA GLY A 12 -3.76 -12.31 18.82
C GLY A 12 -2.26 -12.59 18.95
N GLU A 13 -1.47 -12.31 17.91
CA GLU A 13 -0.04 -12.53 17.91
C GLU A 13 0.70 -11.30 18.46
N LYS A 14 1.25 -11.40 19.67
CA LYS A 14 1.84 -10.27 20.40
C LYS A 14 3.10 -9.67 19.74
N ASN A 15 3.70 -10.33 18.73
CA ASN A 15 4.99 -9.97 18.17
C ASN A 15 5.09 -10.28 16.67
N THR A 16 5.43 -9.28 15.86
CA THR A 16 5.63 -9.39 14.41
C THR A 16 6.77 -10.33 14.01
N ASN A 17 7.67 -10.67 14.93
CA ASN A 17 8.74 -11.64 14.71
C ASN A 17 8.24 -13.09 14.68
N ASN A 18 7.14 -13.41 15.35
CA ASN A 18 6.65 -14.78 15.44
C ASN A 18 5.98 -15.21 14.14
N THR A 19 5.30 -14.26 13.48
CA THR A 19 4.61 -14.48 12.19
C THR A 19 5.03 -13.41 11.19
N PRO A 20 6.29 -13.47 10.73
CA PRO A 20 6.85 -12.43 9.87
C PRO A 20 6.08 -12.35 8.55
N ILE A 21 5.75 -11.14 8.13
CA ILE A 21 4.91 -10.87 6.94
C ILE A 21 5.47 -11.57 5.69
N PHE A 22 6.79 -11.60 5.51
CA PHE A 22 7.39 -12.24 4.34
C PHE A 22 7.14 -13.76 4.26
N ARG A 23 6.88 -14.44 5.40
CA ARG A 23 6.48 -15.86 5.41
C ARG A 23 5.01 -16.04 5.02
N GLN A 24 4.17 -15.05 5.34
CA GLN A 24 2.76 -15.07 4.96
C GLN A 24 2.54 -14.83 3.46
N MET A 25 3.51 -14.22 2.78
CA MET A 25 3.44 -13.92 1.36
C MET A 25 3.90 -15.07 0.46
N GLU A 26 4.22 -16.25 1.00
CA GLU A 26 4.81 -17.35 0.24
C GLU A 26 3.85 -17.98 -0.76
N ILE A 27 4.20 -17.89 -2.04
CA ILE A 27 3.52 -18.59 -3.13
C ILE A 27 4.23 -19.93 -3.34
N LYS A 28 3.67 -21.00 -2.78
CA LYS A 28 4.31 -22.33 -2.74
C LYS A 28 4.55 -22.95 -4.12
N GLU A 29 3.63 -22.71 -5.05
CA GLU A 29 3.63 -23.31 -6.40
C GLU A 29 4.29 -22.42 -7.46
N GLY A 30 4.88 -21.28 -7.05
CA GLY A 30 5.38 -20.27 -7.97
C GLY A 30 4.27 -19.37 -8.54
N MET A 31 4.66 -18.34 -9.28
CA MET A 31 3.71 -17.39 -9.86
C MET A 31 2.82 -18.08 -10.91
N PRO A 32 1.48 -18.03 -10.81
CA PRO A 32 0.61 -18.64 -11.81
C PRO A 32 0.88 -18.09 -13.22
N HIS A 33 0.95 -18.98 -14.22
CA HIS A 33 1.28 -18.60 -15.60
C HIS A 33 0.35 -17.52 -16.17
N CYS A 34 -0.95 -17.59 -15.86
CA CYS A 34 -1.94 -16.60 -16.31
C CYS A 34 -1.64 -15.18 -15.79
N ILE A 35 -1.14 -15.05 -14.55
CA ILE A 35 -0.74 -13.77 -13.96
C ILE A 35 0.51 -13.24 -14.65
N ASN A 36 1.49 -14.13 -14.91
CA ASN A 36 2.69 -13.76 -15.64
C ASN A 36 2.34 -13.22 -17.04
N LEU A 37 1.51 -13.96 -17.78
CA LEU A 37 1.04 -13.60 -19.10
C LEU A 37 0.26 -12.27 -19.10
N LEU A 38 -0.63 -12.06 -18.13
CA LEU A 38 -1.41 -10.83 -18.00
C LEU A 38 -0.50 -9.61 -17.83
N ILE A 39 0.46 -9.68 -16.92
CA ILE A 39 1.37 -8.57 -16.63
C ILE A 39 2.29 -8.30 -17.83
N HIS A 40 2.89 -9.34 -18.41
CA HIS A 40 3.73 -9.23 -19.61
C HIS A 40 2.99 -8.55 -20.77
N LYS A 41 1.77 -9.03 -21.05
CA LYS A 41 0.93 -8.43 -22.08
C LYS A 41 0.56 -6.99 -21.74
N GLY A 42 0.28 -6.68 -20.46
CA GLY A 42 0.00 -5.32 -20.01
C GLY A 42 1.16 -4.36 -20.29
N PHE A 43 2.40 -4.73 -19.95
CA PHE A 43 3.58 -3.91 -20.23
C PHE A 43 3.77 -3.64 -21.72
N TRP A 44 3.61 -4.67 -22.55
CA TRP A 44 3.76 -4.50 -23.99
C TRP A 44 2.62 -3.70 -24.62
N GLU A 45 1.37 -3.99 -24.26
CA GLU A 45 0.22 -3.35 -24.89
C GLU A 45 0.10 -1.87 -24.49
N ILE A 46 0.34 -1.54 -23.22
CA ILE A 46 0.14 -0.20 -22.67
C ILE A 46 1.40 0.66 -22.81
N HIS A 47 2.56 0.10 -22.42
CA HIS A 47 3.79 0.88 -22.30
C HIS A 47 4.79 0.62 -23.43
N LYS A 48 4.56 -0.40 -24.27
CA LYS A 48 5.51 -0.85 -25.31
C LYS A 48 6.89 -1.20 -24.74
N ILE A 49 6.90 -1.69 -23.50
CA ILE A 49 8.11 -2.13 -22.80
C ILE A 49 8.18 -3.66 -22.90
N SER A 50 9.30 -4.16 -23.44
CA SER A 50 9.62 -5.58 -23.39
C SER A 50 10.19 -5.92 -22.02
N VAL A 51 9.71 -7.02 -21.44
CA VAL A 51 10.02 -7.44 -20.08
C VAL A 51 10.58 -8.86 -20.14
N GLU A 52 11.66 -9.13 -19.40
CA GLU A 52 12.21 -10.49 -19.29
C GLU A 52 11.19 -11.45 -18.65
N GLU A 53 11.09 -12.67 -19.16
CA GLU A 53 10.08 -13.67 -18.71
C GLU A 53 10.07 -13.87 -17.19
N ASN A 54 11.26 -13.79 -16.58
CA ASN A 54 11.47 -13.99 -15.14
C ASN A 54 11.36 -12.71 -14.30
N LEU A 55 11.12 -11.52 -14.91
CA LEU A 55 11.12 -10.25 -14.16
C LEU A 55 10.11 -10.27 -13.02
N ILE A 56 8.91 -10.80 -13.26
CA ILE A 56 7.83 -10.81 -12.28
C ILE A 56 8.18 -11.72 -11.10
N GLU A 57 8.72 -12.91 -11.37
CA GLU A 57 9.15 -13.83 -10.33
C GLU A 57 10.34 -13.27 -9.53
N ASN A 58 11.32 -12.68 -10.22
CA ASN A 58 12.47 -12.03 -9.60
C ASN A 58 12.03 -10.85 -8.74
N SER A 59 11.12 -10.01 -9.23
CA SER A 59 10.55 -8.88 -8.49
C SER A 59 9.83 -9.35 -7.23
N TYR A 60 9.07 -10.43 -7.31
CA TYR A 60 8.42 -11.04 -6.15
C TYR A 60 9.46 -11.57 -5.13
N LYS A 61 10.49 -12.30 -5.59
CA LYS A 61 11.58 -12.78 -4.73
C LYS A 61 12.32 -11.63 -4.05
N ASP A 62 12.58 -10.55 -4.78
CA ASP A 62 13.30 -9.38 -4.27
C ASP A 62 12.46 -8.54 -3.32
N MET A 63 11.15 -8.43 -3.54
CA MET A 63 10.21 -7.89 -2.55
C MET A 63 10.27 -8.73 -1.25
N LYS A 64 10.24 -10.06 -1.34
CA LYS A 64 10.30 -10.96 -0.17
C LYS A 64 11.63 -10.79 0.61
N LYS A 65 12.76 -10.71 -0.10
CA LYS A 65 14.07 -10.41 0.48
C LYS A 65 14.07 -9.03 1.16
N SER A 66 13.57 -8.01 0.47
CA SER A 66 13.47 -6.63 0.97
C SER A 66 12.69 -6.58 2.29
N LEU A 67 11.53 -7.22 2.34
CA LEU A 67 10.73 -7.31 3.57
C LEU A 67 11.50 -7.99 4.71
N ARG A 68 12.19 -9.11 4.44
CA ARG A 68 13.05 -9.77 5.43
C ARG A 68 14.18 -8.87 5.92
N TYR A 69 14.81 -8.09 5.04
CA TYR A 69 15.86 -7.14 5.43
C TYR A 69 15.31 -5.98 6.27
N MET A 70 14.13 -5.47 5.93
CA MET A 70 13.47 -4.38 6.66
C MET A 70 12.90 -4.82 8.02
N MET A 71 12.76 -6.12 8.28
CA MET A 71 12.35 -6.63 9.59
C MET A 71 13.45 -6.48 10.64
N ASP A 72 13.12 -5.84 11.77
CA ASP A 72 14.06 -5.63 12.87
C ASP A 72 13.75 -6.52 14.08
N GLU A 73 14.12 -7.80 13.95
CA GLU A 73 13.81 -8.84 14.94
C GLU A 73 14.35 -8.52 16.35
N ASN A 74 15.56 -7.97 16.40
CA ASN A 74 16.30 -7.69 17.64
C ASN A 74 16.38 -6.18 17.97
N GLY A 75 15.78 -5.31 17.16
CA GLY A 75 15.73 -3.86 17.39
C GLY A 75 17.04 -3.10 17.11
N TRP A 76 18.08 -3.78 16.61
CA TRP A 76 19.40 -3.18 16.38
C TRP A 76 19.47 -2.45 15.05
N LYS A 77 18.74 -2.92 14.02
CA LYS A 77 18.77 -2.29 12.69
C LYS A 77 18.28 -0.85 12.78
N ARG A 78 17.22 -0.62 13.55
CA ARG A 78 16.69 0.72 13.85
C ARG A 78 17.68 1.59 14.62
N LYS A 79 18.42 1.02 15.58
CA LYS A 79 19.46 1.76 16.34
C LYS A 79 20.61 2.21 15.44
N VAL A 80 21.13 1.31 14.60
CA VAL A 80 22.20 1.61 13.65
C VAL A 80 21.76 2.69 12.67
N LEU A 81 20.56 2.56 12.10
CA LEU A 81 20.02 3.56 11.18
C LEU A 81 19.78 4.90 11.87
N TYR A 82 19.31 4.92 13.12
CA TYR A 82 19.18 6.17 13.87
C TYR A 82 20.52 6.88 14.08
N ILE A 83 21.59 6.14 14.39
CA ILE A 83 22.95 6.69 14.50
C ILE A 83 23.40 7.25 13.15
N ALA A 84 23.20 6.50 12.05
CA ALA A 84 23.51 6.94 10.70
C ALA A 84 22.73 8.21 10.30
N GLU A 85 21.43 8.29 10.59
CA GLU A 85 20.60 9.49 10.36
C GLU A 85 21.15 10.72 11.10
N LYS A 86 21.62 10.52 12.34
CA LYS A 86 22.19 11.60 13.16
C LYS A 86 23.53 12.08 12.60
N MET A 87 24.32 11.18 12.01
CA MET A 87 25.62 11.51 11.41
C MET A 87 25.51 12.16 10.02
N PHE A 88 24.59 11.70 9.16
CA PHE A 88 24.53 12.10 7.74
C PHE A 88 23.52 13.22 7.42
N SER A 89 23.15 14.04 8.40
CA SER A 89 22.11 15.08 8.31
C SER A 89 20.68 14.55 8.03
N LYS A 90 19.69 15.19 8.67
CA LYS A 90 18.27 14.77 8.77
C LYS A 90 17.48 14.62 7.46
N LYS A 91 18.10 14.75 6.28
CA LYS A 91 17.38 14.69 4.98
C LYS A 91 16.76 13.32 4.72
N PHE A 92 17.33 12.25 5.25
CA PHE A 92 16.83 10.90 5.05
C PHE A 92 16.27 10.31 6.34
N LYS A 93 14.94 10.08 6.40
CA LYS A 93 14.26 9.38 7.51
C LYS A 93 14.23 7.86 7.26
N ILE A 94 15.39 7.25 7.05
CA ILE A 94 15.56 5.83 6.68
C ILE A 94 14.99 4.87 7.74
N LYS A 95 15.00 5.26 9.02
CA LYS A 95 14.43 4.47 10.12
C LYS A 95 12.93 4.19 9.95
N ALA A 96 12.21 5.05 9.23
CA ALA A 96 10.78 4.88 8.99
C ALA A 96 10.49 3.70 8.04
N SER A 97 11.49 3.27 7.27
CA SER A 97 11.41 2.13 6.35
C SER A 97 11.67 0.78 7.03
N ILE A 98 11.94 0.77 8.35
CA ILE A 98 12.13 -0.46 9.12
C ILE A 98 10.82 -0.87 9.78
N TYR A 99 10.48 -2.16 9.67
CA TYR A 99 9.34 -2.73 10.39
C TYR A 99 9.60 -2.66 11.89
N PRO A 100 8.80 -1.90 12.65
CA PRO A 100 9.01 -1.80 14.07
C PRO A 100 8.61 -3.11 14.76
N LYS A 101 9.44 -3.56 15.71
CA LYS A 101 9.12 -4.67 16.60
C LYS A 101 7.90 -4.38 17.48
N TYR A 102 7.75 -3.13 17.90
CA TYR A 102 6.66 -2.67 18.75
C TYR A 102 5.91 -1.51 18.09
N ILE A 103 4.59 -1.60 18.11
CA ILE A 103 3.69 -0.57 17.63
C ILE A 103 3.40 0.38 18.78
N ASN A 104 3.50 1.69 18.54
CA ASN A 104 3.13 2.65 19.57
C ASN A 104 1.62 2.68 19.74
N VAL A 105 1.11 2.08 20.82
CA VAL A 105 -0.33 2.00 21.10
C VAL A 105 -0.99 3.36 21.38
N THR A 106 -0.22 4.42 21.63
CA THR A 106 -0.78 5.77 21.84
C THR A 106 -1.10 6.49 20.53
N LEU A 107 -0.69 5.96 19.38
CA LEU A 107 -0.96 6.54 18.07
C LEU A 107 -2.14 5.83 17.42
N ASP A 108 -3.12 6.62 17.00
CA ASP A 108 -4.24 6.15 16.20
C ASP A 108 -3.84 6.06 14.72
N TYR A 109 -3.20 4.95 14.36
CA TYR A 109 -2.69 4.70 13.00
C TYR A 109 -3.79 4.53 11.94
N LEU A 110 -4.94 4.02 12.37
CA LEU A 110 -6.02 3.60 11.48
C LEU A 110 -7.24 4.53 11.58
N ASN A 111 -7.10 5.64 12.29
CA ASN A 111 -8.16 6.60 12.56
C ASN A 111 -9.40 5.97 13.25
N LYS A 112 -9.19 5.02 14.18
CA LYS A 112 -10.26 4.35 14.95
C LYS A 112 -11.04 5.29 15.85
N GLU A 113 -10.50 6.45 16.18
CA GLU A 113 -11.22 7.49 16.90
C GLU A 113 -12.05 8.39 15.97
N HIS A 114 -12.14 8.07 14.66
CA HIS A 114 -12.87 8.82 13.64
C HIS A 114 -12.52 10.32 13.66
N ARG A 115 -11.23 10.63 13.81
CA ARG A 115 -10.79 12.03 13.83
C ARG A 115 -10.98 12.64 12.45
N ARG A 116 -11.28 13.93 12.43
CA ARG A 116 -11.39 14.72 11.21
C ARG A 116 -10.08 14.66 10.42
N TRP A 117 -10.16 14.28 9.16
CA TRP A 117 -9.07 14.39 8.20
C TRP A 117 -9.56 14.97 6.86
N ASN A 118 -8.65 15.39 6.01
CA ASN A 118 -8.95 16.02 4.73
C ASN A 118 -8.33 15.23 3.57
N HIS A 119 -8.96 15.29 2.40
CA HIS A 119 -8.31 14.80 1.20
C HIS A 119 -6.97 15.54 0.99
N PRO A 120 -5.85 14.85 0.72
CA PRO A 120 -4.54 15.50 0.58
C PRO A 120 -4.46 16.58 -0.51
N CYS A 121 -5.39 16.54 -1.46
CA CYS A 121 -5.47 17.51 -2.56
C CYS A 121 -6.53 18.60 -2.37
N ASN A 122 -7.42 18.50 -1.37
CA ASN A 122 -8.50 19.45 -1.15
C ASN A 122 -8.88 19.59 0.33
N LEU A 123 -8.56 20.74 0.94
CA LEU A 123 -8.90 21.06 2.35
C LEU A 123 -10.39 21.15 2.65
N ASN A 124 -11.23 21.34 1.63
CA ASN A 124 -12.67 21.43 1.81
C ASN A 124 -13.34 20.05 1.77
N GLU A 125 -12.62 19.02 1.33
CA GLU A 125 -13.09 17.66 1.34
C GLU A 125 -12.69 17.00 2.66
N VAL A 126 -13.67 16.87 3.55
CA VAL A 126 -13.49 16.44 4.95
C VAL A 126 -14.07 15.05 5.12
N TYR A 127 -13.32 14.19 5.81
CA TYR A 127 -13.71 12.84 6.15
C TYR A 127 -13.52 12.56 7.64
N TYR A 128 -14.24 11.55 8.10
CA TYR A 128 -14.14 10.98 9.45
C TYR A 128 -13.95 9.46 9.40
N SER A 129 -13.87 8.89 8.20
CA SER A 129 -13.80 7.46 8.02
C SER A 129 -12.52 6.89 8.60
N ASP A 130 -12.63 5.70 9.18
CA ASP A 130 -11.49 4.91 9.62
C ASP A 130 -10.94 4.05 8.47
N PHE A 131 -9.83 3.36 8.72
CA PHE A 131 -9.22 2.47 7.73
C PHE A 131 -10.15 1.33 7.29
N ASP A 132 -10.95 0.75 8.18
CA ASP A 132 -11.76 -0.42 7.85
C ASP A 132 -12.93 -0.01 6.94
N GLU A 133 -13.56 1.13 7.22
CA GLU A 133 -14.62 1.71 6.39
C GLU A 133 -14.11 2.00 4.97
N ILE A 134 -12.94 2.64 4.85
CA ILE A 134 -12.30 2.92 3.56
C ILE A 134 -11.97 1.61 2.83
N TYR A 135 -11.45 0.62 3.56
CA TYR A 135 -11.12 -0.68 2.99
C TYR A 135 -12.36 -1.42 2.48
N GLU A 136 -13.44 -1.46 3.26
CA GLU A 136 -14.70 -2.07 2.85
C GLU A 136 -15.31 -1.39 1.63
N GLU A 137 -15.27 -0.05 1.57
CA GLU A 137 -15.73 0.71 0.40
C GLU A 137 -14.91 0.33 -0.84
N ALA A 138 -13.58 0.27 -0.70
CA ALA A 138 -12.69 -0.16 -1.78
C ALA A 138 -12.98 -1.59 -2.24
N VAL A 139 -13.22 -2.53 -1.31
CA VAL A 139 -13.60 -3.92 -1.66
C VAL A 139 -14.91 -3.95 -2.44
N LYS A 140 -15.91 -3.16 -2.03
CA LYS A 140 -17.20 -3.05 -2.73
C LYS A 140 -17.01 -2.45 -4.13
N GLU A 141 -16.21 -1.39 -4.29
CA GLU A 141 -15.90 -0.78 -5.59
C GLU A 141 -15.16 -1.78 -6.50
N CYS A 142 -14.09 -2.41 -6.01
CA CYS A 142 -13.32 -3.39 -6.78
C CYS A 142 -14.17 -4.59 -7.20
N SER A 143 -15.03 -5.11 -6.31
CA SER A 143 -15.92 -6.23 -6.65
C SER A 143 -16.86 -5.85 -7.79
N LYS A 144 -17.46 -4.65 -7.76
CA LYS A 144 -18.30 -4.14 -8.85
C LYS A 144 -17.51 -4.00 -10.15
N MET A 145 -16.28 -3.49 -10.10
CA MET A 145 -15.42 -3.36 -11.28
C MET A 145 -15.11 -4.72 -11.91
N ILE A 146 -14.73 -5.72 -11.11
CA ILE A 146 -14.44 -7.08 -11.58
C ILE A 146 -15.68 -7.71 -12.20
N CYS A 147 -16.83 -7.66 -11.53
CA CYS A 147 -18.10 -8.16 -12.07
C CYS A 147 -18.45 -7.49 -13.40
N SER A 148 -18.22 -6.18 -13.50
CA SER A 148 -18.50 -5.44 -14.73
C SER A 148 -17.58 -5.85 -15.88
N VAL A 149 -16.30 -6.15 -15.62
CA VAL A 149 -15.40 -6.72 -16.63
C VAL A 149 -15.93 -8.06 -17.12
N ILE A 150 -16.38 -8.93 -16.20
CA ILE A 150 -16.99 -10.22 -16.57
C ILE A 150 -18.25 -10.00 -17.42
N ASP A 151 -19.11 -9.06 -17.05
CA ASP A 151 -20.32 -8.74 -17.82
C ASP A 151 -19.99 -8.17 -19.21
N TYR A 152 -18.94 -7.36 -19.33
CA TYR A 152 -18.45 -6.86 -20.61
C TYR A 152 -17.92 -7.98 -21.50
N LEU A 153 -17.12 -8.90 -20.95
CA LEU A 153 -16.61 -10.06 -21.68
C LEU A 153 -17.72 -11.01 -22.14
N ASN A 154 -18.84 -11.05 -21.43
CA ASN A 154 -20.04 -11.79 -21.80
C ASN A 154 -21.02 -10.99 -22.66
N CYS A 155 -20.60 -9.86 -23.24
CA CYS A 155 -21.40 -8.98 -24.09
C CYS A 155 -22.70 -8.45 -23.43
N LYS A 156 -22.77 -8.39 -22.10
CA LYS A 156 -23.94 -7.89 -21.37
C LYS A 156 -23.95 -6.37 -21.21
N ILE A 157 -22.79 -5.73 -21.25
CA ILE A 157 -22.64 -4.28 -21.21
C ILE A 157 -21.76 -3.80 -22.36
N SER A 158 -21.97 -2.57 -22.79
CA SER A 158 -21.22 -1.94 -23.89
C SER A 158 -19.86 -1.39 -23.43
N ALA A 159 -18.96 -1.15 -24.38
CA ALA A 159 -17.68 -0.48 -24.10
C ALA A 159 -17.88 0.91 -23.49
N LYS A 160 -18.94 1.63 -23.90
CA LYS A 160 -19.29 2.95 -23.35
C LYS A 160 -19.69 2.89 -21.88
N GLU A 161 -20.42 1.84 -21.48
CA GLU A 161 -20.72 1.59 -20.07
C GLU A 161 -19.45 1.23 -19.30
N MET A 162 -18.56 0.46 -19.91
CA MET A 162 -17.30 0.05 -19.31
C MET A 162 -16.38 1.25 -19.00
N THR A 163 -16.29 2.24 -19.90
CA THR A 163 -15.53 3.48 -19.66
C THR A 163 -16.03 4.29 -18.46
N LYS A 164 -17.32 4.19 -18.10
CA LYS A 164 -17.85 4.88 -16.91
C LYS A 164 -17.40 4.22 -15.61
N ILE A 165 -17.16 2.91 -15.63
CA ILE A 165 -16.74 2.12 -14.47
C ILE A 165 -15.23 2.21 -14.24
N PHE A 166 -14.47 2.41 -15.32
CA PHE A 166 -13.02 2.69 -15.29
C PHE A 166 -12.75 4.14 -15.72
N PRO A 167 -13.12 5.13 -14.90
CA PRO A 167 -12.83 6.52 -15.22
C PRO A 167 -11.32 6.80 -15.16
N ASP A 168 -10.91 7.82 -15.89
CA ASP A 168 -9.51 8.25 -15.97
C ASP A 168 -9.07 8.94 -14.67
N LYS A 169 -8.65 8.14 -13.69
CA LYS A 169 -8.22 8.56 -12.35
C LYS A 169 -6.69 8.63 -12.26
N SER A 170 -6.20 9.61 -11.52
CA SER A 170 -4.81 9.70 -11.10
C SER A 170 -4.46 8.56 -10.14
N TYR A 171 -3.40 7.81 -10.43
CA TYR A 171 -2.82 6.84 -9.50
C TYR A 171 -2.27 7.49 -8.22
N GLU A 172 -1.85 8.76 -8.32
CA GLU A 172 -1.34 9.48 -7.16
C GLU A 172 -2.50 9.88 -6.25
N THR A 173 -3.51 10.57 -6.79
CA THR A 173 -4.51 11.27 -5.97
C THR A 173 -5.83 10.53 -5.81
N GLY A 174 -6.10 9.49 -6.62
CA GLY A 174 -7.40 8.83 -6.68
C GLY A 174 -8.53 9.68 -7.29
N LYS A 175 -8.25 10.94 -7.66
CA LYS A 175 -9.19 11.85 -8.33
C LYS A 175 -9.13 11.68 -9.84
N LEU A 176 -10.13 12.18 -10.56
CA LEU A 176 -10.10 12.23 -12.01
C LEU A 176 -8.89 13.05 -12.49
N LEU A 177 -8.21 12.61 -13.55
CA LEU A 177 -7.01 13.30 -14.06
C LEU A 177 -7.30 14.76 -14.45
N LYS A 178 -8.50 15.05 -14.97
CA LYS A 178 -8.95 16.42 -15.25
C LYS A 178 -9.02 17.32 -14.01
N ASP A 179 -9.18 16.72 -12.82
CA ASP A 179 -9.27 17.40 -11.52
C ASP A 179 -7.96 17.23 -10.72
N TYR A 180 -6.86 16.88 -11.42
CA TYR A 180 -5.57 16.63 -10.79
C TYR A 180 -5.10 17.87 -10.01
N SER A 181 -4.71 17.62 -8.78
CA SER A 181 -4.15 18.60 -7.87
C SER A 181 -3.11 17.91 -6.99
N LYS A 182 -1.99 18.59 -6.78
CA LYS A 182 -0.89 18.03 -6.01
C LYS A 182 -1.31 17.77 -4.56
N MET A 183 -0.82 16.68 -3.97
CA MET A 183 -0.98 16.45 -2.54
C MET A 183 -0.18 17.47 -1.72
N GLN A 184 -0.88 18.36 -1.02
CA GLN A 184 -0.29 19.42 -0.22
C GLN A 184 -0.80 19.44 1.22
N TYR A 185 -1.96 18.83 1.46
CA TYR A 185 -2.70 18.97 2.71
C TYR A 185 -2.70 17.66 3.49
N TYR A 186 -1.57 17.34 4.11
CA TYR A 186 -1.46 16.16 4.97
C TYR A 186 -0.76 16.49 6.28
N LYS A 187 -1.16 15.78 7.33
CA LYS A 187 -0.55 15.90 8.64
C LYS A 187 0.01 14.55 9.06
N CYS A 188 1.32 14.44 9.06
CA CYS A 188 2.00 13.21 9.43
C CYS A 188 1.85 12.94 10.93
N ILE A 189 1.19 11.84 11.31
CA ILE A 189 1.00 11.45 12.72
C ILE A 189 2.33 11.20 13.45
N PHE A 190 3.42 10.99 12.71
CA PHE A 190 4.76 10.76 13.24
C PHE A 190 5.52 12.06 13.56
N GLU A 191 5.09 13.20 13.03
CA GLU A 191 5.78 14.47 13.18
C GLU A 191 5.33 15.25 14.43
N LYS A 192 4.21 14.83 15.02
CA LYS A 192 3.56 15.51 16.16
C LYS A 192 4.14 15.20 17.55
N ASN A 193 5.23 14.44 17.64
CA ASN A 193 5.90 14.11 18.91
C ASN A 193 7.22 14.89 19.10
N VAL A 194 7.40 16.03 18.43
CA VAL A 194 8.63 16.85 18.53
C VAL A 194 8.41 18.17 19.30
N GLU A 195 7.20 18.43 19.75
CA GLU A 195 6.91 19.57 20.64
C GLU A 195 6.28 19.06 21.92
N ASN A 196 7.14 18.86 22.92
CA ASN A 196 6.91 19.04 24.36
C ASN A 196 8.29 19.17 25.02
#